data_AF-A0A357B0N6-F1
#
_entry.id   AF-A0A357B0N6-F1
#
_cell.length_a   1.000
_cell.length_b   1.000
_cell.length_c   1.000
_cell.angle_alpha   90.00
_cell.angle_beta   90.00
_cell.angle_gamma   90.00
#
_symmetry.space_group_name_H-M   'P 1'
#
loop_
_entity.id
_entity.type
_entity.pdbx_description
1 polymer ?
#
loop_
_entity_poly.entity_id
_entity_poly.type
_entity_poly.pdbx_seq_one_letter_code
_entity_poly.pdbx_strand_id
1 'polypeptide(L)'
;MENPQALFIGLGIGGMFFLIALYTIISRKASKTWDGEVIDKTVKEKTRRYDTGKNDSSIDYYTEYAVIVRDERGKKHRMTAEDDRTVFDYFQVGDRVRHHAGLNSYEKYDKSHDSIIFCNACATLCQISDDACWRCKCPLLK
;
A
#
# COMPACT_ATOMS: atom_id res chain seq x y z
N MET A 1 3.09 -52.18 -3.70
CA MET A 1 2.26 -51.38 -4.62
C MET A 1 2.91 -50.02 -4.76
N GLU A 2 3.66 -49.82 -5.84
CA GLU A 2 4.18 -48.50 -6.18
C GLU A 2 2.99 -47.66 -6.66
N ASN A 3 2.73 -46.54 -6.00
CA ASN A 3 1.66 -45.63 -6.40
C ASN A 3 2.28 -44.43 -7.14
N PRO A 4 2.57 -44.56 -8.45
CA PRO A 4 3.17 -43.47 -9.22
C PRO A 4 2.28 -42.21 -9.23
N GLN A 5 0.97 -42.35 -9.00
CA GLN A 5 0.05 -41.21 -8.92
C GLN A 5 0.37 -40.32 -7.71
N ALA A 6 0.81 -40.90 -6.59
CA ALA A 6 1.22 -40.13 -5.42
C ALA A 6 2.44 -39.23 -5.71
N LEU A 7 3.39 -39.71 -6.52
CA LEU A 7 4.55 -38.93 -6.94
C LEU A 7 4.15 -37.75 -7.83
N PHE A 8 3.26 -37.96 -8.81
CA PHE A 8 2.79 -36.88 -9.70
C PHE A 8 1.96 -35.82 -8.96
N ILE A 9 1.11 -36.24 -8.02
CA ILE A 9 0.33 -35.30 -7.18
C ILE A 9 1.28 -34.49 -6.28
N GLY A 10 2.26 -35.14 -5.65
CA GLY A 10 3.27 -34.46 -4.84
C GLY A 10 4.11 -33.46 -5.64
N LEU A 11 4.49 -33.82 -6.87
CA LEU A 11 5.23 -32.93 -7.79
C LEU A 11 4.37 -31.75 -8.26
N GLY A 12 3.07 -31.98 -8.50
CA GLY A 12 2.13 -30.91 -8.84
C GLY A 12 1.97 -29.89 -7.72
N ILE A 13 1.70 -30.34 -6.49
CA ILE A 13 1.51 -29.46 -5.33
C ILE A 13 2.83 -28.76 -4.98
N GLY A 14 3.95 -29.49 -4.94
CA GLY A 14 5.27 -28.93 -4.66
C GLY A 14 5.71 -27.93 -5.72
N GLY A 15 5.46 -28.22 -7.00
CA GLY A 15 5.70 -27.32 -8.11
C GLY A 15 4.89 -26.03 -8.01
N MET A 16 3.61 -26.11 -7.64
CA MET A 16 2.77 -24.94 -7.42
C MET A 16 3.34 -24.03 -6.32
N PHE A 17 3.70 -24.58 -5.16
CA PHE A 17 4.30 -23.77 -4.08
C PHE A 17 5.65 -23.18 -4.48
N PHE A 18 6.47 -23.94 -5.20
CA PHE A 18 7.75 -23.44 -5.71
C PHE A 18 7.57 -22.27 -6.68
N LEU A 19 6.62 -22.37 -7.62
CA LEU A 19 6.32 -21.29 -8.57
C LEU A 19 5.78 -20.05 -7.88
N ILE A 20 4.88 -20.20 -6.90
CA ILE A 20 4.36 -19.08 -6.10
C ILE A 20 5.50 -18.41 -5.31
N ALA A 21 6.39 -19.21 -4.69
CA ALA A 21 7.55 -18.70 -3.97
C ALA A 21 8.50 -17.92 -4.89
N LEU A 22 8.81 -18.47 -6.07
CA LEU A 22 9.67 -17.81 -7.05
C LEU A 22 9.06 -16.50 -7.54
N TYR A 23 7.77 -16.52 -7.89
CA TYR A 23 7.02 -15.34 -8.34
C TYR A 23 7.00 -14.23 -7.28
N THR A 24 6.71 -14.58 -6.03
CA THR A 24 6.67 -13.60 -4.93
C THR A 24 8.04 -12.97 -4.65
N ILE A 25 9.14 -13.74 -4.73
CA ILE A 25 10.50 -13.21 -4.58
C ILE A 25 10.84 -12.22 -5.71
N ILE A 26 10.56 -12.58 -6.96
CA ILE A 26 10.84 -11.73 -8.12
C ILE A 26 10.01 -10.43 -8.06
N SER A 27 8.71 -10.55 -7.77
CA SER A 27 7.79 -9.41 -7.67
C SER A 27 8.23 -8.41 -6.60
N ARG A 28 8.64 -8.88 -5.41
CA ARG A 28 9.14 -8.00 -4.34
C ARG A 28 10.43 -7.27 -4.72
N LYS A 29 11.35 -7.91 -5.44
CA LYS A 29 12.59 -7.28 -5.93
C LYS A 29 12.34 -6.17 -6.97
N ALA A 30 11.20 -6.19 -7.66
CA ALA A 30 10.85 -5.15 -8.61
C ALA A 30 10.38 -3.85 -7.93
N SER A 31 9.93 -3.93 -6.66
CA SER A 31 9.61 -2.76 -5.86
C SER A 31 10.88 -1.99 -5.53
N LYS A 32 10.89 -0.68 -5.78
CA LYS A 32 12.06 0.17 -5.54
C LYS A 32 11.79 1.09 -4.36
N THR A 33 12.77 1.20 -3.47
CA THR A 33 12.81 2.26 -2.46
C THR A 33 13.21 3.52 -3.18
N TRP A 34 12.50 4.60 -2.92
CA TRP A 34 12.80 5.89 -3.52
C TRP A 34 12.36 6.99 -2.57
N ASP A 35 13.04 8.12 -2.68
CA ASP A 35 12.78 9.31 -1.90
C ASP A 35 12.12 10.35 -2.80
N GLY A 36 11.33 11.22 -2.20
CA GLY A 36 10.54 12.20 -2.93
C GLY A 36 9.92 13.26 -2.03
N GLU A 37 9.06 14.06 -2.64
CA GLU A 37 8.40 15.19 -1.99
C GLU A 37 6.92 15.24 -2.38
N VAL A 38 6.05 15.56 -1.43
CA VAL A 38 4.63 15.81 -1.71
C VAL A 38 4.53 17.14 -2.45
N ILE A 39 4.12 17.10 -3.72
CA ILE A 39 4.07 18.29 -4.57
C ILE A 39 2.67 18.89 -4.68
N ASP A 40 1.63 18.09 -4.44
CA ASP A 40 0.25 18.50 -4.69
C ASP A 40 -0.74 17.53 -4.01
N LYS A 41 -1.96 18.00 -3.81
CA LYS A 41 -3.07 17.26 -3.18
C LYS A 41 -4.36 17.59 -3.93
N THR A 42 -5.13 16.57 -4.30
CA THR A 42 -6.36 16.74 -5.09
C THR A 42 -7.54 16.05 -4.44
N VAL A 43 -8.71 16.69 -4.49
CA VAL A 43 -10.01 16.13 -4.10
C VAL A 43 -10.90 16.09 -5.34
N LYS A 44 -11.49 14.93 -5.66
CA LYS A 44 -12.33 14.77 -6.85
C LYS A 44 -13.55 13.91 -6.54
N GLU A 45 -14.72 14.41 -6.91
CA GLU A 45 -15.94 13.60 -6.97
C GLU A 45 -15.87 12.64 -8.16
N LYS A 46 -16.11 11.35 -7.91
CA LYS A 46 -16.06 10.29 -8.90
C LYS A 46 -17.32 9.43 -8.85
N THR A 47 -17.56 8.73 -9.95
CA THR A 47 -18.65 7.76 -10.06
C THR A 47 -18.10 6.43 -10.57
N ARG A 48 -18.63 5.34 -10.03
CA ARG A 48 -18.29 3.97 -10.44
C ARG A 48 -19.59 3.20 -10.71
N ARG A 49 -19.62 2.48 -11.83
CA ARG A 49 -20.77 1.66 -12.23
C ARG A 49 -20.52 0.21 -11.88
N TYR A 50 -21.51 -0.42 -11.27
CA TYR A 50 -21.50 -1.84 -10.98
C TYR A 50 -22.63 -2.54 -11.68
N ASP A 51 -22.30 -3.65 -12.31
CA ASP A 51 -23.30 -4.56 -12.81
C ASP A 51 -23.77 -5.44 -11.64
N THR A 52 -25.03 -5.26 -11.25
CA THR A 52 -25.63 -6.01 -10.14
C THR A 52 -26.10 -7.41 -10.59
N GLY A 53 -25.85 -7.79 -11.85
CA GLY A 53 -26.17 -9.11 -12.39
C GLY A 53 -27.66 -9.36 -12.65
N LYS A 54 -28.54 -8.38 -12.39
CA LYS A 54 -30.00 -8.44 -12.58
C LYS A 54 -30.50 -7.45 -13.65
N ASN A 55 -29.73 -7.21 -14.72
CA ASN A 55 -30.04 -6.17 -15.73
C ASN A 55 -30.22 -4.76 -15.13
N ASP A 56 -29.66 -4.52 -13.95
CA ASP A 56 -29.75 -3.24 -13.25
C ASP A 56 -28.33 -2.74 -12.94
N SER A 57 -28.02 -1.56 -13.47
CA SER A 57 -26.73 -0.90 -13.28
C SER A 57 -26.86 0.14 -12.19
N SER A 58 -26.17 -0.06 -11.07
CA SER A 58 -26.14 0.92 -9.99
C SER A 58 -24.95 1.87 -10.17
N ILE A 59 -25.17 3.16 -9.95
CA ILE A 59 -24.12 4.19 -9.92
C ILE A 59 -23.81 4.49 -8.47
N ASP A 60 -22.53 4.36 -8.11
CA ASP A 60 -22.02 4.71 -6.79
C ASP A 60 -21.16 5.98 -6.89
N TYR A 61 -21.38 6.90 -5.96
CA TYR A 61 -20.74 8.23 -5.92
C TYR A 61 -19.77 8.25 -4.74
N TYR A 62 -18.53 8.65 -4.99
CA TYR A 62 -17.49 8.70 -3.97
C TYR A 62 -16.54 9.87 -4.19
N THR A 63 -16.01 10.41 -3.10
CA THR A 63 -14.99 11.43 -3.11
C THR A 63 -13.62 10.76 -3.06
N GLU A 64 -12.79 10.99 -4.08
CA GLU A 64 -11.41 10.55 -4.10
C GLU A 64 -10.49 11.64 -3.54
N TYR A 65 -9.84 11.33 -2.43
CA TYR A 65 -8.75 12.12 -1.87
C TYR A 65 -7.42 11.57 -2.36
N ALA A 66 -6.55 12.44 -2.88
CA ALA A 66 -5.25 12.02 -3.37
C ALA A 66 -4.10 12.93 -2.95
N VAL A 67 -2.99 12.31 -2.58
CA VAL A 67 -1.69 12.95 -2.31
C VAL A 67 -0.74 12.58 -3.45
N ILE A 68 -0.08 13.58 -4.04
CA ILE A 68 0.81 13.40 -5.19
C ILE A 68 2.24 13.62 -4.73
N VAL A 69 3.05 12.57 -4.82
CA VAL A 69 4.47 12.58 -4.46
C VAL A 69 5.31 12.55 -5.74
N ARG A 70 6.32 13.41 -5.84
CA ARG A 70 7.31 13.37 -6.92
C ARG A 70 8.58 12.71 -6.41
N ASP A 71 9.02 11.65 -7.07
CA ASP A 71 10.31 11.05 -6.74
C ASP A 71 11.48 11.90 -7.27
N GLU A 72 12.69 11.61 -6.81
CA GLU A 72 13.92 12.29 -7.27
C GLU A 72 14.18 12.17 -8.78
N ARG A 73 13.54 11.20 -9.45
CA ARG A 73 13.63 11.01 -10.90
C ARG A 73 12.56 11.80 -11.66
N GLY A 74 11.73 12.56 -10.96
CA GLY A 74 10.65 13.37 -11.51
C GLY A 74 9.35 12.62 -11.78
N LYS A 75 9.27 11.32 -11.50
CA LYS A 75 8.04 10.54 -11.67
C LYS A 75 7.06 10.88 -10.56
N LYS A 76 5.79 11.09 -10.94
CA LYS A 76 4.69 11.33 -10.01
C LYS A 76 4.07 9.99 -9.57
N HIS A 77 3.88 9.84 -8.27
CA HIS A 77 3.21 8.73 -7.61
C HIS A 77 1.98 9.27 -6.89
N ARG A 78 0.86 8.56 -6.97
CA ARG A 78 -0.42 9.04 -6.45
C ARG A 78 -0.93 8.06 -5.39
N MET A 79 -1.07 8.55 -4.17
CA MET A 79 -1.72 7.83 -3.06
C MET A 79 -3.17 8.27 -3.03
N THR A 80 -4.11 7.33 -3.12
CA THR A 80 -5.55 7.62 -3.20
C THR A 80 -6.31 6.89 -2.10
N ALA A 81 -7.34 7.55 -1.57
CA ALA A 81 -8.32 6.96 -0.68
C ALA A 81 -9.73 7.40 -1.12
N GLU A 82 -10.69 6.47 -1.04
CA GLU A 82 -12.10 6.71 -1.36
C GLU A 82 -12.85 7.02 -0.06
N ASP A 83 -13.50 8.18 0.02
CA ASP A 83 -14.30 8.67 1.16
C ASP A 83 -13.55 8.72 2.51
N ASP A 84 -12.23 8.57 2.49
CA ASP A 84 -11.35 8.62 3.66
C ASP A 84 -10.27 9.69 3.46
N ARG A 85 -10.29 10.66 4.37
CA ARG A 85 -9.37 11.80 4.37
C ARG A 85 -8.10 11.56 5.17
N THR A 86 -7.97 10.47 5.90
CA THR A 86 -6.94 10.32 6.94
C THR A 86 -5.52 10.48 6.38
N VAL A 87 -5.22 9.81 5.26
CA VAL A 87 -3.92 9.95 4.58
C VAL A 87 -3.77 11.34 3.97
N PHE A 88 -4.86 11.88 3.41
CA PHE A 88 -4.86 13.20 2.81
C PHE A 88 -4.53 14.28 3.85
N ASP A 89 -5.16 14.26 5.02
CA ASP A 89 -4.94 15.27 6.06
C ASP A 89 -3.57 15.10 6.76
N TYR A 90 -3.01 13.88 6.78
CA TYR A 90 -1.71 13.59 7.40
C TYR A 90 -0.49 14.14 6.63
N PHE A 91 -0.52 14.09 5.29
CA PHE A 91 0.57 14.62 4.46
C PHE A 91 0.33 16.08 4.08
N GLN A 92 1.35 16.90 4.16
CA GLN A 92 1.36 18.29 3.72
C GLN A 92 2.21 18.45 2.45
N VAL A 93 1.88 19.46 1.64
CA VAL A 93 2.70 19.81 0.48
C VAL A 93 4.05 20.32 0.97
N GLY A 94 5.14 19.83 0.39
CA GLY A 94 6.51 20.06 0.83
C GLY A 94 7.08 18.97 1.74
N ASP A 95 6.25 18.04 2.24
CA ASP A 95 6.76 16.93 3.05
C ASP A 95 7.72 16.06 2.24
N ARG A 96 8.90 15.81 2.81
CA ARG A 96 9.85 14.82 2.29
C ARG A 96 9.34 13.43 2.69
N VAL A 97 9.29 12.52 1.73
CA VAL A 97 8.72 11.19 1.90
C VAL A 97 9.65 10.12 1.34
N ARG A 98 9.78 9.00 2.05
CA ARG A 98 10.43 7.78 1.59
C ARG A 98 9.38 6.72 1.30
N HIS A 99 9.41 6.18 0.09
CA HIS A 99 8.68 4.96 -0.25
C HIS A 99 9.56 3.74 0.07
N HIS A 100 9.04 2.79 0.84
CA HIS A 100 9.75 1.57 1.21
C HIS A 100 9.43 0.41 0.25
N ALA A 101 10.46 -0.09 -0.43
CA ALA A 101 10.33 -1.31 -1.24
C ALA A 101 9.80 -2.49 -0.41
N GLY A 102 8.93 -3.28 -1.01
CA GLY A 102 8.38 -4.50 -0.40
C GLY A 102 7.25 -4.29 0.61
N LEU A 103 7.18 -3.12 1.27
CA LEU A 103 6.05 -2.72 2.12
C LEU A 103 5.00 -1.90 1.35
N ASN A 104 5.40 -1.24 0.26
CA ASN A 104 4.54 -0.32 -0.50
C ASN A 104 3.91 0.78 0.38
N SER A 105 4.67 1.21 1.38
CA SER A 105 4.28 2.24 2.34
C SER A 105 5.08 3.52 2.11
N TYR A 106 4.48 4.65 2.47
CA TYR A 106 5.07 5.97 2.35
C TYR A 106 5.30 6.53 3.76
N GLU A 107 6.53 6.96 4.04
CA GLU A 107 6.94 7.45 5.34
C GLU A 107 7.43 8.89 5.23
N LYS A 108 6.93 9.79 6.09
CA LYS A 108 7.48 11.15 6.21
C LYS A 108 8.86 11.12 6.86
N TYR A 109 9.77 11.98 6.41
CA TYR A 109 11.08 12.12 7.06
C TYR A 109 10.97 12.89 8.37
N ASP A 110 10.33 14.06 8.33
CA ASP A 110 10.08 14.85 9.53
C ASP A 110 8.68 14.53 10.04
N LYS A 111 8.63 14.07 11.30
CA LYS A 111 7.41 13.77 12.05
C LYS A 111 7.35 14.54 13.36
N SER A 112 8.25 15.51 13.55
CA SER A 112 8.41 16.24 14.83
C SER A 112 7.18 17.05 15.23
N HIS A 113 6.35 17.40 14.25
CA HIS A 113 5.12 18.16 14.44
C HIS A 113 3.85 17.29 14.39
N ASP A 114 3.99 15.97 14.27
CA ASP A 114 2.85 15.06 14.21
C ASP A 114 2.50 14.49 15.60
N SER A 115 1.20 14.31 15.86
CA SER A 115 0.71 13.57 17.02
C SER A 115 0.47 12.08 16.73
N ILE A 116 0.43 11.72 15.46
CA ILE A 116 0.10 10.38 14.96
C ILE A 116 1.18 9.89 14.00
N ILE A 117 1.28 8.57 13.84
CA ILE A 117 2.17 7.94 12.87
C ILE A 117 1.50 6.70 12.27
N PHE A 118 1.65 6.51 10.96
CA PHE A 118 1.22 5.28 10.30
C PHE A 118 2.27 4.18 10.44
N CYS A 119 1.84 2.98 10.80
CA CYS A 119 2.70 1.81 10.78
C CYS A 119 2.98 1.39 9.32
N ASN A 120 4.24 1.46 8.89
CA ASN A 120 4.66 1.05 7.54
C ASN A 120 4.32 -0.40 7.18
N ALA A 121 4.15 -1.28 8.16
CA ALA A 121 3.88 -2.70 7.91
C ALA A 121 2.39 -3.02 7.69
N CYS A 122 1.48 -2.29 8.36
CA CYS A 122 0.05 -2.62 8.36
C CYS A 122 -0.90 -1.42 8.22
N ALA A 123 -0.36 -0.23 7.97
CA ALA A 123 -1.08 1.03 7.85
C ALA A 123 -1.94 1.42 9.07
N THR A 124 -1.73 0.80 10.22
CA THR A 124 -2.45 1.17 11.45
C THR A 124 -1.96 2.51 11.96
N LEU A 125 -2.89 3.40 12.26
CA LEU A 125 -2.63 4.69 12.86
C LEU A 125 -2.31 4.50 14.36
N CYS A 126 -1.11 4.95 14.75
CA CYS A 126 -0.57 4.85 16.10
C CYS A 126 -0.28 6.25 16.64
N GLN A 127 -0.05 6.37 17.95
CA GLN A 127 0.40 7.64 18.52
C GLN A 127 1.89 7.82 18.25
N ILE A 128 2.35 9.06 18.05
CA ILE A 128 3.78 9.35 17.82
C ILE A 128 4.66 8.93 19.02
N SER A 129 4.08 8.84 20.22
CA SER A 129 4.75 8.35 21.43
C SER A 129 5.03 6.85 21.40
N ASP A 130 4.27 6.05 20.65
CA ASP A 130 4.38 4.59 20.67
C ASP A 130 5.67 4.12 19.98
N ASP A 131 6.38 3.14 20.56
CA ASP A 131 7.59 2.58 19.93
C ASP A 131 7.27 1.41 18.98
N ALA A 132 6.12 0.77 19.17
CA ALA A 132 5.67 -0.35 18.35
C ALA A 132 4.18 -0.25 18.05
N CYS A 133 3.78 -0.70 16.86
CA CYS A 133 2.39 -0.74 16.45
C CYS A 133 1.59 -1.70 17.34
N TRP A 134 0.49 -1.21 17.93
CA TRP A 134 -0.33 -2.03 18.82
C TRP A 134 -0.96 -3.25 18.12
N ARG A 135 -1.17 -3.18 16.79
CA ARG A 135 -1.77 -4.25 15.98
C ARG A 135 -0.76 -5.31 15.53
N CYS A 136 0.31 -4.92 14.83
CA CYS A 136 1.26 -5.87 14.23
C CYS A 136 2.56 -6.04 15.04
N LYS A 137 2.75 -5.25 16.10
CA LYS A 137 3.95 -5.24 16.97
C LYS A 137 5.27 -4.88 16.28
N CYS A 138 5.22 -4.47 15.00
CA CYS A 138 6.40 -3.94 14.32
C CYS A 138 6.80 -2.58 14.93
N PRO A 139 8.11 -2.28 14.98
CA PRO A 139 8.59 -0.98 15.43
C PRO A 139 8.05 0.14 14.53
N LEU A 140 7.75 1.28 15.14
CA LEU A 140 7.32 2.47 14.42
C LEU A 140 8.56 3.29 14.01
N LEU A 141 8.59 3.70 12.75
CA LEU A 141 9.73 4.43 12.18
C LEU A 141 9.55 5.92 12.46
N LYS A 142 10.11 6.39 13.57
CA LYS A 142 10.05 7.79 14.01
C LYS A 142 11.07 8.63 13.26
#